data_AF-A0A4Q5UXK5-F1
#
_entry.id   AF-A0A4Q5UXK5-F1
#
_cell.length_a   1.000
_cell.length_b   1.000
_cell.length_c   1.000
_cell.angle_alpha   90.00
_cell.angle_beta   90.00
_cell.angle_gamma   90.00
#
_symmetry.space_group_name_H-M   'P 1'
#
loop_
_entity.id
_entity.type
_entity.pdbx_description
1 polymer ?
#
loop_
_entity_poly.entity_id
_entity_poly.type
_entity_poly.pdbx_seq_one_letter_code
_entity_poly.pdbx_strand_id
1 'polypeptide(L)' 'MKILYALQATGNGHISRASEILPILETMADVDVLLSG' A
#
# COMPACT_ATOMS: atom_id res chain seq x y z
N MET A 1 12.12 6.86 8.95
CA MET A 1 10.76 6.49 9.41
C MET A 1 10.39 5.17 8.73
N LYS A 2 9.54 4.34 9.35
CA LYS A 2 9.01 3.10 8.74
C LYS A 2 7.48 3.19 8.69
N ILE A 3 6.88 2.77 7.58
CA ILE A 3 5.43 2.73 7.38
C ILE A 3 5.04 1.27 7.15
N LEU A 4 4.02 0.79 7.86
CA LEU A 4 3.33 -0.45 7.52
C LEU A 4 2.04 -0.10 6.78
N TYR A 5 1.96 -0.43 5.50
CA TYR A 5 0.79 -0.19 4.66
C TYR A 5 0.00 -1.48 4.46
N ALA A 6 -1.06 -1.66 5.27
CA ALA A 6 -1.97 -2.78 5.15
C ALA A 6 -3.08 -2.47 4.14
N LEU A 7 -3.30 -3.34 3.15
CA LEU A 7 -4.34 -3.19 2.14
C LEU A 7 -5.14 -4.49 1.93
N GLN A 8 -6.43 -4.32 1.66
CA GLN A 8 -7.32 -5.42 1.28
C GLN A 8 -7.16 -5.72 -0.22
N ALA A 9 -6.79 -6.96 -0.54
CA ALA A 9 -6.52 -7.44 -1.89
C ALA A 9 -7.77 -8.00 -2.60
N THR A 10 -8.93 -8.00 -1.94
CA THR A 10 -10.22 -8.32 -2.58
C THR A 10 -10.90 -7.08 -3.14
N GLY A 11 -11.30 -7.16 -4.41
CA GLY A 11 -11.92 -6.05 -5.15
C GLY A 11 -10.89 -5.16 -5.88
N ASN A 12 -11.08 -4.98 -7.18
CA ASN A 12 -10.12 -4.27 -8.06
C ASN A 12 -9.89 -2.80 -7.67
N GLY A 13 -10.85 -2.17 -7.00
CA GLY A 13 -10.72 -0.77 -6.55
C GLY A 13 -9.64 -0.55 -5.49
N HIS A 14 -9.45 -1.51 -4.58
CA HIS A 14 -8.45 -1.40 -3.51
C HIS A 14 -7.03 -1.51 -4.06
N ILE A 15 -6.79 -2.48 -4.96
CA ILE A 15 -5.51 -2.63 -5.66
C ILE A 15 -5.21 -1.41 -6.52
N SER A 16 -6.18 -0.94 -7.31
CA SER A 16 -5.99 0.24 -8.18
C SER A 16 -5.56 1.47 -7.37
N ARG A 17 -6.19 1.69 -6.21
CA ARG A 17 -5.83 2.82 -5.35
C ARG A 17 -4.48 2.61 -4.65
N ALA A 18 -4.18 1.39 -4.19
CA ALA A 18 -2.91 1.09 -3.56
C ALA A 18 -1.73 1.31 -4.51
N SER A 19 -1.88 1.00 -5.80
CA SER A 19 -0.88 1.26 -6.83
C SER A 19 -0.56 2.74 -7.03
N GLU A 20 -1.51 3.64 -6.76
CA GLU A 20 -1.27 5.08 -6.81
C GLU A 20 -0.63 5.61 -5.51
N ILE A 21 -1.00 5.04 -4.36
CA ILE A 21 -0.55 5.50 -3.04
C ILE A 21 0.85 4.99 -2.69
N LEU A 22 1.14 3.73 -2.97
CA LEU A 22 2.39 3.08 -2.56
C LEU A 22 3.65 3.83 -3.04
N PRO A 23 3.76 4.28 -4.32
CA PRO A 23 4.93 5.02 -4.78
C PRO A 23 5.14 6.34 -4.01
N ILE A 24 4.05 6.99 -3.59
CA ILE A 24 4.12 8.24 -2.81
C ILE A 24 4.70 7.95 -1.42
N LEU A 25 4.23 6.88 -0.76
CA LEU A 25 4.72 6.49 0.56
C LEU A 25 6.21 6.12 0.56
N GLU A 26 6.67 5.44 -0.49
CA GLU A 26 8.08 5.07 -0.66
C GLU A 26 9.00 6.29 -0.82
N THR A 27 8.49 7.44 -1.28
CA THR A 27 9.28 8.70 -1.28
C THR A 27 9.50 9.28 0.12
N MET A 28 8.70 8.89 1.11
CA MET A 28 8.67 9.48 2.45
C MET A 28 9.33 8.59 3.50
N ALA A 29 9.31 7.27 3.30
CA ALA A 29 9.78 6.29 4.27
C ALA A 29 10.02 4.92 3.62
N ASP A 30 10.68 4.05 4.38
CA ASP A 30 10.71 2.61 4.11
C ASP A 30 9.31 2.03 4.36
N VAL A 31 8.73 1.35 3.37
CA VAL A 31 7.34 0.88 3.40
C VAL A 31 7.29 -0.64 3.35
N ASP A 32 6.70 -1.23 4.39
CA ASP A 32 6.32 -2.64 4.41
C ASP A 32 4.85 -2.77 3.99
N VAL A 33 4.54 -3.70 3.09
CA VAL A 33 3.17 -3.91 2.59
C VAL A 33 2.60 -5.20 3.15
N LEU A 34 1.41 -5.10 3.77
CA LEU A 34 0.66 -6.26 4.26
C LEU A 34 -0.64 -6.40 3.45
N LEU A 35 -0.82 -7.57 2.82
CA LEU A 35 -2.01 -7.88 2.04
C LEU A 35 -2.97 -8.73 2.88
N SER A 36 -4.23 -8.32 2.93
CA SER A 36 -5.35 -9.11 3.49
C SER A 36 -6.25 -9.59 2.35
N GLY A 37 -6.68 -10.84 2.38
CA GLY A 37 -7.62 -11.43 1.41
C GLY A 37 -9.04 -11.40 1.95
#